data_AF-A0A239G1T1-F1
#
_entry.id   AF-A0A239G1T1-F1
#
_cell.length_a   1.000
_cell.length_b   1.000
_cell.length_c   1.000
_cell.angle_alpha   90.00
_cell.angle_beta   90.00
_cell.angle_gamma   90.00
#
_symmetry.space_group_name_H-M   'P 1'
#
loop_
_entity.id
_entity.type
_entity.pdbx_description
1 polymer ?
#
loop_
_entity_poly.entity_id
_entity_poly.type
_entity_poly.pdbx_seq_one_letter_code
_entity_poly.pdbx_strand_id
1 'polypeptide(L)' 'ITMLNAIRTVAHNRDVRVHLTGVQPYVAQVLTIAGLRDLLSDERSES' A
#
# COMPACT_ATOMS: atom_id res chain seq x y z
N ILE A 1 -3.28 -3.47 10.82
CA ILE A 1 -2.81 -4.15 9.58
C ILE A 1 -3.93 -4.97 8.94
N THR A 2 -4.71 -5.75 9.71
CA THR A 2 -5.83 -6.58 9.20
C THR A 2 -6.79 -5.85 8.25
N MET A 3 -7.23 -4.63 8.62
CA MET A 3 -8.12 -3.83 7.77
C MET A 3 -7.45 -3.42 6.44
N LEU A 4 -6.20 -2.94 6.47
CA LEU A 4 -5.47 -2.56 5.25
C LEU A 4 -5.26 -3.75 4.33
N ASN A 5 -5.02 -4.94 4.90
CA ASN A 5 -4.91 -6.16 4.12
C ASN A 5 -6.26 -6.53 3.45
N ALA A 6 -7.37 -6.38 4.17
CA ALA A 6 -8.70 -6.60 3.60
C ALA A 6 -9.01 -5.61 2.46
N ILE A 7 -8.68 -4.34 2.62
CA ILE A 7 -8.82 -3.31 1.58
C ILE A 7 -7.99 -3.68 0.35
N ARG A 8 -6.72 -4.05 0.56
CA ARG A 8 -5.80 -4.50 -0.51
C ARG A 8 -6.38 -5.68 -1.29
N THR A 9 -6.85 -6.71 -0.60
CA THR A 9 -7.45 -7.89 -1.24
C THR A 9 -8.67 -7.53 -2.07
N VAL A 10 -9.57 -6.69 -1.54
CA VAL A 10 -10.76 -6.26 -2.26
C VAL A 10 -10.41 -5.42 -3.49
N ALA A 11 -9.41 -4.54 -3.37
CA ALA A 11 -8.95 -3.71 -4.48
C ALA A 11 -8.29 -4.54 -5.59
N HIS A 12 -7.41 -5.48 -5.23
CA HIS A 12 -6.79 -6.41 -6.16
C HIS A 12 -7.84 -7.23 -6.92
N ASN A 13 -8.86 -7.75 -6.24
CA ASN A 13 -9.94 -8.53 -6.87
C ASN A 13 -10.79 -7.72 -7.85
N ARG A 14 -10.69 -6.38 -7.81
CA ARG A 14 -11.42 -5.46 -8.69
C ARG A 14 -10.52 -4.76 -9.70
N ASP A 15 -9.26 -5.17 -9.79
CA ASP A 15 -8.25 -4.53 -10.62
C ASP A 15 -8.07 -3.02 -10.32
N VAL A 16 -8.27 -2.65 -9.05
CA VAL A 16 -8.12 -1.27 -8.58
C VAL A 16 -6.78 -1.13 -7.87
N ARG A 17 -5.96 -0.18 -8.32
CA ARG A 17 -4.71 0.18 -7.62
C ARG A 17 -5.01 1.06 -6.41
N VAL A 18 -4.39 0.74 -5.28
CA VAL A 18 -4.51 1.49 -4.02
C VAL A 18 -3.14 2.00 -3.62
N HIS A 19 -3.06 3.31 -3.38
CA HIS A 19 -1.86 3.98 -2.91
C HIS A 19 -2.18 4.74 -1.61
N LEU A 20 -1.34 4.56 -0.59
CA LEU A 20 -1.47 5.24 0.70
C LEU A 20 -0.61 6.49 0.72
N THR A 21 -1.24 7.65 0.87
CA THR A 21 -0.58 8.95 1.01
C THR A 21 -0.54 9.41 2.47
N GLY A 22 0.36 10.36 2.79
CA GLY A 22 0.45 10.94 4.13
C GLY A 22 0.90 9.96 5.22
N VAL A 23 1.57 8.87 4.84
CA VAL A 23 2.02 7.83 5.76
C VAL A 23 3.24 8.32 6.53
N GLN A 24 3.19 8.26 7.87
CA GLN A 24 4.34 8.60 8.71
C GLN A 24 5.51 7.62 8.50
N PRO A 25 6.77 8.05 8.62
CA PRO A 25 7.94 7.20 8.36
C PRO A 25 7.95 5.88 9.13
N TYR A 26 7.55 5.92 10.41
CA TYR A 26 7.44 4.71 11.24
C TYR A 26 6.38 3.75 10.70
N VAL A 27 5.22 4.25 10.30
CA VAL A 27 4.13 3.43 9.74
C VAL A 27 4.54 2.82 8.40
N ALA A 28 5.30 3.55 7.57
CA ALA A 28 5.84 3.02 6.31
C ALA A 28 6.78 1.80 6.55
N GLN A 29 7.59 1.84 7.60
CA GLN A 29 8.42 0.69 7.99
C GLN A 29 7.55 -0.49 8.43
N VAL A 30 6.53 -0.26 9.25
CA VAL A 30 5.58 -1.30 9.68
C VAL A 30 4.89 -1.96 8.49
N LEU A 31 4.41 -1.17 7.52
CA LEU A 31 3.77 -1.66 6.31
C LEU A 31 4.73 -2.47 5.44
N THR A 32 6.00 -2.05 5.35
CA THR A 32 7.04 -2.80 4.62
C THR A 32 7.29 -4.16 5.26
N ILE A 33 7.46 -4.22 6.60
CA ILE A 33 7.64 -5.47 7.35
C ILE A 33 6.42 -6.39 7.20
N ALA A 34 5.23 -5.79 7.12
CA ALA A 34 3.96 -6.51 6.95
C ALA A 34 3.69 -6.98 5.51
N GLY A 35 4.61 -6.78 4.56
CA GLY A 35 4.44 -7.19 3.16
C GLY A 35 3.45 -6.35 2.37
N LEU A 36 3.17 -5.12 2.83
CA LEU A 36 2.25 -4.15 2.22
C LEU A 36 3.01 -2.98 1.57
N ARG A 37 4.24 -3.23 1.11
CA ARG A 37 5.08 -2.22 0.46
C ARG A 37 4.48 -1.71 -0.85
N ASP A 38 3.72 -2.54 -1.54
CA ASP A 38 2.99 -2.20 -2.77
C ASP A 38 2.00 -1.05 -2.56
N LEU A 39 1.47 -0.89 -1.34
CA LEU A 39 0.60 0.23 -0.99
C LEU A 39 1.35 1.57 -0.85
N LEU A 40 2.67 1.55 -0.74
CA LEU A 40 3.52 2.74 -0.54
C LEU A 40 4.21 3.21 -1.82
N SER A 41 4.39 2.33 -2.80
CA SER A 41 5.07 2.67 -4.04
C SER A 41 4.09 3.32 -5.02
N ASP A 42 4.40 4.53 -5.44
CA ASP A 42 4.08 4.96 -6.80
C ASP A 42 5.15 4.34 -7.69
N GLU A 43 4.76 3.54 -8.68
CA GLU A 43 5.66 3.35 -9.82
C GLU A 43 5.97 4.76 -10.34
N ARG A 44 7.28 5.07 -10.44
CA ARG A 44 7.81 6.25 -11.11
C ARG A 44 6.87 6.69 -12.24
N SER A 45 6.24 7.86 -12.09
CA SER A 45 5.99 8.68 -13.27
C SER A 45 7.34 8.87 -13.95
N GLU A 46 7.49 8.25 -15.11
CA GLU A 46 8.59 8.45 -16.03
C GLU A 46 8.82 9.95 -16.20
N SER A 47 10.06 10.40 -15.96
CA SER A 47 10.62 11.66 -16.47
C SER A 47 12.14 11.53 -16.48
#